data_AF-F0ZS82-F1
#
_entry.id   AF-F0ZS82-F1
#
_cell.length_a   1.000
_cell.length_b   1.000
_cell.length_c   1.000
_cell.angle_alpha   90.00
_cell.angle_beta   90.00
_cell.angle_gamma   90.00
#
_symmetry.space_group_name_H-M   'P 1'
#
loop_
_entity.id
_entity.type
_entity.pdbx_description
1 polymer ?
#
loop_
_entity_poly.entity_id
_entity_poly.type
_entity_poly.pdbx_seq_one_letter_code
_entity_poly.pdbx_strand_id
1 'polypeptide(L)'
;ERTSIEIRPEPSQYKSYSKATFNGFMRDYPTSLRQILDPQEFDQIIQNLNRTSRRKNTPILKGTYYLGVFTFAFFIGIPIMLGCFITHKVVYKKYYRKIREDLNAILFQINNDEICKRKGIIFSLRE
;
A
#
# COMPACT_ATOMS: atom_id res chain seq x y z
N GLU A 1 -11.06 -48.14 -42.43
CA GLU A 1 -11.66 -46.98 -41.72
C GLU A 1 -10.61 -46.37 -40.82
N ARG A 2 -10.42 -45.03 -40.86
CA ARG A 2 -9.41 -44.34 -40.03
C ARG A 2 -10.08 -43.85 -38.75
N THR A 3 -9.66 -44.38 -37.61
CA THR A 3 -10.13 -43.95 -36.28
C THR A 3 -9.43 -42.65 -35.89
N SER A 4 -10.12 -41.52 -36.00
CA SER A 4 -9.65 -40.22 -35.50
C SER A 4 -9.93 -40.11 -34.01
N ILE A 5 -8.89 -40.02 -33.19
CA ILE A 5 -9.01 -39.76 -31.75
C ILE A 5 -8.99 -38.24 -31.55
N GLU A 6 -10.14 -37.65 -31.25
CA GLU A 6 -10.27 -36.24 -30.90
C GLU A 6 -9.78 -36.02 -29.45
N ILE A 7 -8.57 -35.51 -29.28
CA ILE A 7 -8.03 -35.15 -27.97
C ILE A 7 -8.62 -33.78 -27.60
N ARG A 8 -9.57 -33.76 -26.68
CA ARG A 8 -10.12 -32.50 -26.13
C ARG A 8 -9.20 -31.98 -25.03
N PRO A 9 -8.57 -30.81 -25.17
CA PRO A 9 -7.76 -30.23 -24.10
C PRO A 9 -8.65 -29.80 -22.94
N GLU A 10 -8.22 -30.07 -21.70
CA GLU A 10 -8.90 -29.53 -20.52
C GLU A 10 -8.86 -27.99 -20.55
N PRO A 11 -9.95 -27.31 -20.14
CA PRO A 11 -9.98 -25.86 -20.10
C PRO A 11 -8.97 -25.34 -19.06
N SER A 12 -7.90 -24.71 -19.54
CA SER A 12 -6.95 -24.05 -18.65
C SER A 12 -7.65 -22.88 -17.94
N GLN A 13 -7.85 -23.03 -16.62
CA GLN A 13 -8.39 -21.95 -15.80
C GLN A 13 -7.38 -20.80 -15.70
N TYR A 14 -7.77 -19.65 -16.25
CA TYR A 14 -7.07 -18.39 -16.21
C TYR A 14 -6.88 -17.88 -14.77
N LYS A 15 -5.72 -17.26 -14.47
CA LYS A 15 -5.60 -16.31 -13.34
C LYS A 15 -4.95 -15.01 -13.81
N SER A 16 -5.73 -13.94 -13.70
CA SER A 16 -5.30 -12.54 -13.80
C SER A 16 -4.31 -12.19 -12.70
N TYR A 17 -3.79 -10.97 -12.76
CA TYR A 17 -2.99 -10.24 -11.77
C TYR A 17 -1.47 -10.25 -11.98
N SER A 18 -1.04 -9.26 -12.77
CA SER A 18 0.03 -8.33 -12.41
C SER A 18 1.18 -8.92 -11.58
N LYS A 19 2.15 -9.48 -12.28
CA LYS A 19 3.57 -9.56 -11.91
C LYS A 19 4.27 -9.94 -13.20
N ALA A 20 5.38 -9.30 -13.52
CA ALA A 20 6.22 -9.65 -14.66
C ALA A 20 6.86 -11.04 -14.44
N THR A 21 6.04 -12.09 -14.43
CA THR A 21 6.45 -13.48 -14.36
C THR A 21 6.22 -14.06 -15.73
N PHE A 22 7.31 -14.26 -16.47
CA PHE A 22 7.28 -15.06 -17.69
C PHE A 22 6.77 -16.46 -17.34
N ASN A 23 5.54 -16.77 -17.73
CA ASN A 23 4.87 -18.02 -17.36
C ASN A 23 5.26 -19.20 -18.25
N GLY A 24 6.06 -18.93 -19.29
CA GLY A 24 6.42 -19.86 -20.35
C GLY A 24 5.82 -19.46 -21.70
N PHE A 25 6.27 -20.13 -22.75
CA PHE A 25 5.68 -20.16 -24.08
C PHE A 25 4.46 -21.09 -24.10
N MET A 26 3.46 -20.73 -24.93
CA MET A 26 2.26 -21.54 -25.16
C MET A 26 2.64 -22.85 -25.87
N ARG A 27 1.88 -23.92 -25.61
CA ARG A 27 2.09 -25.26 -26.18
C ARG A 27 1.24 -25.53 -27.43
N ASP A 28 0.51 -24.52 -27.91
CA ASP A 28 -0.34 -24.67 -29.09
C ASP A 28 0.52 -24.93 -30.31
N TYR A 29 0.35 -26.10 -30.91
CA TYR A 29 1.16 -26.53 -32.04
C TYR A 29 0.73 -25.79 -33.32
N PRO A 30 1.60 -24.95 -33.92
CA PRO A 30 1.24 -24.18 -35.11
C PRO A 30 0.98 -25.08 -36.31
N THR A 31 -0.11 -24.85 -37.03
CA THR A 31 -0.45 -25.58 -38.26
C THR A 31 0.63 -25.48 -39.33
N SER A 32 1.40 -24.39 -39.33
CA SER A 32 2.54 -24.15 -40.24
C SER A 32 3.75 -25.06 -40.00
N LEU A 33 3.87 -25.67 -38.81
CA LEU A 33 5.01 -26.54 -38.47
C LEU A 33 4.75 -28.03 -38.77
N ARG A 34 3.51 -28.41 -39.10
CA ARG A 34 3.05 -29.82 -39.25
C ARG A 34 3.87 -30.69 -40.19
N GLN A 35 4.60 -30.07 -41.13
CA GLN A 35 5.42 -30.77 -42.13
C GLN A 35 6.93 -30.67 -41.85
N ILE A 36 7.32 -29.90 -40.85
CA ILE A 36 8.73 -29.56 -40.56
C ILE A 36 9.19 -30.23 -39.26
N LEU A 37 8.30 -30.34 -38.27
CA LEU A 37 8.66 -30.76 -36.92
C LEU A 37 7.56 -31.66 -36.36
N ASP A 38 7.89 -32.77 -35.71
CA ASP A 38 6.88 -33.61 -35.07
C ASP A 38 6.22 -32.83 -33.91
N PRO A 39 4.88 -32.87 -33.74
CA PRO A 39 4.21 -32.42 -32.53
C PRO A 39 4.88 -32.81 -31.21
N GLN A 40 5.46 -34.02 -31.12
CA GLN A 40 6.16 -34.47 -29.92
C GLN A 40 7.48 -33.72 -29.69
N GLU A 41 8.25 -33.48 -30.76
CA GLU A 41 9.50 -32.72 -30.70
C GLU A 41 9.24 -31.25 -30.32
N PHE A 42 8.17 -30.66 -30.87
CA PHE A 42 7.75 -29.30 -30.50
C PHE A 42 7.39 -29.20 -29.01
N ASP A 43 6.59 -30.13 -28.47
CA ASP A 43 6.23 -30.09 -27.05
C ASP A 43 7.47 -30.25 -26.15
N GLN A 44 8.42 -31.12 -26.52
CA GLN A 44 9.69 -31.24 -25.78
C GLN A 44 10.52 -29.95 -25.79
N ILE A 45 10.60 -29.26 -26.93
CA ILE A 45 11.30 -27.98 -27.06
C ILE A 45 10.64 -26.91 -26.18
N ILE A 46 9.30 -26.78 -26.26
CA ILE A 46 8.55 -25.83 -25.45
C ILE A 46 8.66 -26.15 -23.96
N GLN A 47 8.64 -27.43 -23.57
CA GLN A 47 8.86 -27.86 -22.19
C GLN A 47 10.26 -27.47 -21.69
N ASN A 48 11.30 -27.69 -22.47
CA ASN A 48 12.68 -27.33 -22.12
C ASN A 48 12.86 -25.82 -22.02
N LEU A 49 12.29 -25.05 -22.95
CA LEU A 49 12.27 -23.59 -22.89
C LEU A 49 11.55 -23.11 -21.62
N ASN A 50 10.38 -23.65 -21.32
CA ASN A 50 9.59 -23.26 -20.14
C ASN A 50 10.30 -23.59 -18.83
N ARG A 51 11.00 -24.73 -18.78
CA ARG A 51 11.80 -25.13 -17.62
C ARG A 51 13.02 -24.22 -17.40
N THR A 52 13.66 -23.79 -18.49
CA THR A 52 14.88 -22.97 -18.46
C THR A 52 14.59 -21.49 -18.21
N SER A 53 13.52 -20.98 -18.81
CA SER A 53 13.14 -19.56 -18.76
C SER A 53 12.35 -19.18 -17.51
N ARG A 54 11.76 -20.14 -16.78
CA ARG A 54 11.15 -19.88 -15.47
C ARG A 54 12.23 -19.58 -14.44
N ARG A 55 12.57 -18.30 -14.28
CA ARG A 55 13.44 -17.83 -13.20
C ARG A 55 12.76 -18.11 -11.86
N LYS A 56 13.44 -18.83 -10.97
CA LYS A 56 12.98 -19.04 -9.60
C LYS A 56 12.75 -17.69 -8.94
N ASN A 57 11.66 -17.59 -8.17
CA ASN A 57 11.38 -16.46 -7.28
C ASN A 57 12.67 -16.14 -6.52
N THR A 58 13.27 -14.97 -6.72
CA THR A 58 14.56 -14.61 -6.11
C THR A 58 14.32 -14.07 -4.69
N PRO A 59 14.52 -14.89 -3.63
CA PRO A 59 14.22 -14.45 -2.25
C PRO A 59 15.08 -13.24 -1.85
N ILE A 60 16.31 -13.15 -2.40
CA ILE A 60 17.24 -12.05 -2.18
C ILE A 60 16.64 -10.72 -2.65
N LEU A 61 16.09 -10.67 -3.87
CA LEU A 61 15.52 -9.44 -4.43
C LEU A 61 14.30 -8.96 -3.63
N LYS A 62 13.48 -9.92 -3.15
CA LYS A 62 12.38 -9.60 -2.23
C LYS A 62 12.90 -9.09 -0.89
N GLY A 63 13.94 -9.73 -0.34
CA GLY A 63 14.58 -9.31 0.90
C GLY A 63 15.13 -7.89 0.81
N THR A 64 15.86 -7.56 -0.26
CA THR A 64 16.39 -6.20 -0.48
C THR A 64 15.28 -5.17 -0.65
N TYR A 65 14.18 -5.52 -1.31
CA TYR A 65 13.03 -4.64 -1.44
C TYR A 65 12.40 -4.31 -0.08
N TYR A 66 12.08 -5.34 0.73
CA TYR A 66 11.50 -5.12 2.06
C TYR A 66 12.45 -4.39 3.01
N LEU A 67 13.74 -4.70 2.95
CA LEU A 67 14.75 -3.99 3.74
C LEU A 67 14.80 -2.51 3.38
N GLY A 68 14.79 -2.17 2.09
CA GLY A 68 14.77 -0.78 1.62
C GLY A 68 13.53 -0.01 2.05
N VAL A 69 12.35 -0.65 2.02
CA VAL A 69 11.11 -0.03 2.52
C VAL A 69 11.18 0.21 4.02
N PHE A 70 11.69 -0.76 4.78
CA PHE A 70 11.82 -0.66 6.23
C PHE A 70 12.78 0.47 6.64
N THR A 71 13.96 0.55 6.01
CA THR A 71 14.94 1.60 6.31
C THR A 71 14.39 2.98 5.97
N PHE A 72 13.71 3.15 4.83
CA PHE A 72 13.07 4.41 4.49
C PHE A 72 12.04 4.86 5.55
N ALA A 73 11.14 3.96 5.95
CA ALA A 73 10.13 4.27 6.95
C ALA A 73 10.75 4.67 8.31
N PHE A 74 11.82 3.99 8.71
CA PHE A 74 12.45 4.23 10.01
C PHE A 74 13.29 5.51 10.04
N PHE A 75 14.10 5.75 9.01
CA PHE A 75 15.02 6.90 8.99
C PHE A 75 14.37 8.20 8.54
N ILE A 76 13.31 8.14 7.72
CA ILE A 76 12.66 9.33 7.18
C ILE A 76 11.26 9.50 7.76
N GLY A 77 10.46 8.42 7.76
CA GLY A 77 9.07 8.48 8.23
C GLY A 77 8.95 8.83 9.71
N ILE A 78 9.66 8.11 10.59
CA ILE A 78 9.54 8.31 12.05
C ILE A 78 9.99 9.72 12.48
N PRO A 79 11.16 10.26 12.06
CA PRO A 79 11.58 11.60 12.49
C PRO A 79 10.62 12.71 12.06
N ILE A 80 10.07 12.62 10.84
CA ILE A 80 9.09 13.60 10.35
C ILE A 80 7.82 13.54 11.19
N MET A 81 7.29 12.33 11.44
CA MET A 81 6.11 12.14 12.28
C MET A 81 6.32 12.68 13.70
N LEU A 82 7.49 12.44 14.29
CA LEU A 82 7.85 12.95 15.60
C LEU A 82 7.90 14.49 15.63
N GLY A 83 8.52 15.10 14.61
CA GLY A 83 8.60 16.55 14.46
C GLY A 83 7.22 17.21 14.32
N CYS A 84 6.33 16.61 13.52
CA CYS A 84 4.94 17.04 13.40
C CYS A 84 4.19 16.93 14.73
N PHE A 85 4.37 15.83 15.47
CA PHE A 85 3.71 15.63 16.77
C PHE A 85 4.16 16.66 17.80
N ILE A 86 5.47 16.92 17.90
CA ILE A 86 6.02 17.93 18.81
C ILE A 86 5.49 19.31 18.44
N THR A 87 5.54 19.67 17.16
CA THR A 87 5.02 20.94 16.66
C THR A 87 3.54 21.10 17.00
N HIS A 88 2.73 20.08 16.75
CA HIS A 88 1.30 20.09 17.08
C HIS A 88 1.09 20.32 18.58
N LYS A 89 1.79 19.58 19.45
CA LYS A 89 1.67 19.74 20.91
C LYS A 89 2.04 21.16 21.36
N VAL A 90 3.12 21.73 20.82
CA VAL A 90 3.58 23.07 21.18
C VAL A 90 2.60 24.14 20.68
N VAL A 91 2.16 24.06 19.42
CA VAL A 91 1.21 25.01 18.83
C VAL A 91 -0.13 24.94 19.54
N TYR A 92 -0.64 23.74 19.80
CA TYR A 92 -1.90 23.54 20.50
C TYR A 92 -1.85 24.09 21.93
N LYS A 93 -0.73 23.86 22.65
CA LYS A 93 -0.53 24.43 23.98
C LYS A 93 -0.50 25.96 23.96
N LYS A 94 0.18 26.57 22.97
CA LYS A 94 0.19 28.03 22.80
C LYS A 94 -1.21 28.57 22.50
N TYR A 95 -1.94 27.91 21.61
CA TYR A 95 -3.30 28.28 21.25
C TYR A 95 -4.25 28.19 22.44
N TYR A 96 -4.21 27.09 23.19
CA TYR A 96 -5.02 26.92 24.39
C TYR A 96 -4.72 27.96 25.46
N ARG A 97 -3.43 28.29 25.66
CA ARG A 97 -3.03 29.36 26.58
C ARG A 97 -3.63 30.70 26.16
N LYS A 98 -3.54 31.03 24.86
CA LYS A 98 -4.09 32.28 24.33
C LYS A 98 -5.61 32.36 24.49
N ILE A 99 -6.34 31.30 24.16
CA ILE A 99 -7.80 31.24 24.41
C ILE A 99 -8.11 31.48 25.89
N ARG A 100 -7.34 30.87 26.80
CA ARG A 100 -7.56 31.03 28.23
C ARG A 100 -7.34 32.47 28.69
N GLU A 101 -6.30 33.13 28.17
CA GLU A 101 -6.03 34.55 28.41
C GLU A 101 -7.18 35.43 27.88
N ASP A 102 -7.63 35.20 26.65
CA ASP A 102 -8.73 35.94 26.03
C ASP A 102 -10.06 35.75 26.80
N LEU A 103 -10.38 34.52 27.19
CA LEU A 103 -11.58 34.22 27.99
C LEU A 103 -11.51 34.87 29.38
N ASN A 104 -10.36 34.83 30.04
CA ASN A 104 -10.19 35.50 31.33
C ASN A 104 -10.38 37.02 31.21
N ALA A 105 -9.90 37.64 30.13
CA ALA A 105 -10.11 39.06 29.88
C ALA A 105 -11.60 39.39 29.70
N ILE A 106 -12.34 38.57 28.95
CA ILE A 106 -13.79 38.72 28.76
C ILE A 106 -14.54 38.52 30.09
N LEU A 107 -14.20 37.47 30.86
CA LEU A 107 -14.80 37.23 32.16
C LEU A 107 -14.53 38.38 33.15
N PHE A 108 -13.33 38.95 33.11
CA PHE A 108 -13.01 40.14 33.90
C PHE A 108 -13.89 41.33 33.53
N GLN A 109 -14.15 41.55 32.24
CA GLN A 109 -15.06 42.61 31.79
C GLN A 109 -16.50 42.35 32.25
N ILE A 110 -17.02 41.12 32.08
CA ILE A 110 -18.38 40.73 32.50
C ILE A 110 -18.56 40.83 34.02
N ASN A 111 -17.60 40.35 34.80
CA ASN A 111 -17.65 40.41 36.27
C ASN A 111 -17.53 41.85 36.79
N ASN A 112 -16.99 42.77 35.99
CA ASN A 112 -16.91 44.18 36.35
C ASN A 112 -18.16 44.99 35.97
N ASP A 113 -19.04 44.45 35.14
CA ASP A 113 -20.31 45.06 34.77
C ASP A 113 -21.22 45.24 36.01
N GLU A 114 -21.89 46.39 36.10
CA GLU A 114 -22.74 46.74 37.23
C GLU A 114 -23.92 45.80 37.40
N ILE A 115 -24.43 45.22 36.31
CA ILE A 115 -25.55 44.27 36.37
C ILE A 115 -25.11 43.00 37.09
N CYS A 116 -23.93 42.47 36.78
CA CYS A 116 -23.38 41.28 37.41
C CYS A 116 -23.02 41.54 38.86
N LYS A 117 -22.36 42.68 39.16
CA LYS A 117 -22.01 43.09 40.52
C LYS A 117 -23.24 43.23 41.42
N ARG A 118 -24.31 43.89 40.94
CA ARG A 118 -25.56 44.05 41.69
C ARG A 118 -26.24 42.71 42.00
N LYS A 119 -26.13 41.73 41.10
CA LYS A 119 -26.71 40.40 41.26
C LYS A 119 -25.83 39.44 42.07
N GLY A 120 -24.61 39.82 42.44
CA GLY A 120 -23.68 38.96 43.17
C GLY A 120 -23.19 37.74 42.37
N ILE A 121 -23.23 37.81 41.02
CA ILE A 121 -22.83 36.70 40.15
C ILE A 121 -21.37 36.88 39.75
N ILE A 122 -20.56 35.82 39.90
CA ILE A 122 -19.16 35.77 39.48
C ILE A 122 -18.97 34.59 38.53
N PHE A 123 -18.48 34.88 37.32
CA PHE A 123 -18.12 33.87 36.33
C PHE A 123 -16.63 33.55 36.40
N SER A 124 -16.26 32.27 36.33
CA SER A 124 -14.88 31.80 36.29
C SER A 124 -14.72 30.62 35.33
N LEU A 125 -13.51 30.42 34.83
CA LEU A 125 -13.18 29.22 34.06
C LEU A 125 -13.00 28.03 35.00
N ARG A 126 -13.58 26.89 34.63
CA ARG A 126 -13.33 25.62 35.30
C ARG A 126 -11.92 25.12 34.93
N GLU A 127 -11.16 24.68 35.93
CA GLU A 127 -9.83 24.09 35.74
C GLU A 127 -9.89 22.70 35.08
#